data_AF-A0A2N6KLI1-F1
#
_entry.id   AF-A0A2N6KLI1-F1
#
_cell.length_a   1.000
_cell.length_b   1.000
_cell.length_c   1.000
_cell.angle_alpha   90.00
_cell.angle_beta   90.00
_cell.angle_gamma   90.00
#
_symmetry.space_group_name_H-M   'P 1'
#
loop_
_entity.id
_entity.type
_entity.pdbx_description
1 polymer ?
#
loop_
_entity_poly.entity_id
_entity_poly.type
_entity_poly.pdbx_seq_one_letter_code
_entity_poly.pdbx_strand_id
1 'polypeptide(L)' 'MQQALEITNMRSLAERELDTLSGGKRQQASIAIALTQDTNILLLDEPTTFLD' A
#
# COMPACT_ATOMS: atom_id res chain seq x y z
N MET A 1 8.83 -7.30 0.82
CA MET A 1 8.92 -5.88 0.43
C MET A 1 8.66 -5.68 -1.06
N GLN A 2 9.54 -6.14 -1.97
CA GLN A 2 9.41 -5.86 -3.42
C GLN A 2 8.10 -6.36 -4.03
N GLN A 3 7.69 -7.60 -3.75
CA GLN A 3 6.43 -8.15 -4.25
C GLN A 3 5.20 -7.35 -3.78
N ALA A 4 5.19 -6.86 -2.54
CA ALA A 4 4.10 -6.04 -2.02
C ALA A 4 4.01 -4.68 -2.74
N LEU A 5 5.17 -4.07 -3.05
CA LEU A 5 5.23 -2.85 -3.85
C LEU A 5 4.76 -3.06 -5.30
N GLU A 6 4.99 -4.24 -5.87
CA GLU A 6 4.48 -4.56 -7.22
C GLU A 6 2.96 -4.78 -7.21
N ILE A 7 2.44 -5.56 -6.26
CA ILE A 7 0.99 -5.81 -6.11
C ILE A 7 0.20 -4.50 -5.93
N THR A 8 0.78 -3.54 -5.22
CA THR A 8 0.15 -2.24 -4.93
C THR A 8 0.47 -1.15 -5.95
N ASN A 9 1.24 -1.46 -7.00
CA ASN A 9 1.72 -0.49 -8.00
C ASN A 9 2.50 0.71 -7.38
N MET A 10 3.22 0.45 -6.29
CA MET A 10 3.95 1.45 -5.50
C MET A 10 5.46 1.46 -5.77
N ARG A 11 5.96 0.60 -6.65
CA ARG A 11 7.40 0.45 -6.91
C ARG A 11 8.10 1.76 -7.28
N SER A 12 7.47 2.61 -8.09
CA SER A 12 8.01 3.92 -8.50
C SER A 12 7.96 4.99 -7.40
N LEU A 13 7.27 4.71 -6.30
CA LEU A 13 7.07 5.63 -5.17
C LEU A 13 7.85 5.19 -3.92
N ALA A 14 8.63 4.11 -4.00
CA ALA A 14 9.30 3.51 -2.85
C ALA A 14 10.29 4.44 -2.13
N GLU A 15 10.84 5.44 -2.83
CA GLU A 15 11.78 6.42 -2.29
C GLU A 15 11.12 7.76 -1.91
N ARG A 16 9.80 7.90 -2.08
CA ARG A 16 9.08 9.13 -1.73
C ARG A 16 8.65 9.13 -0.28
N GLU A 17 8.68 10.30 0.34
CA GLU A 17 8.11 10.50 1.68
C GLU A 17 6.58 10.33 1.64
N LEU A 18 6.02 9.65 2.65
CA LEU A 18 4.61 9.24 2.69
C LEU A 18 3.62 10.42 2.70
N ASP A 19 4.02 11.53 3.29
CA ASP A 19 3.26 12.79 3.34
C ASP A 19 3.11 13.45 1.96
N THR A 20 4.05 13.22 1.04
CA THR A 20 3.97 13.70 -0.36
C THR A 20 3.00 12.91 -1.25
N LEU A 21 2.47 11.79 -0.76
CA LEU A 21 1.55 10.93 -1.51
C LEU A 21 0.10 11.46 -1.44
N SER A 22 -0.73 11.13 -2.43
CA SER A 22 -2.17 11.37 -2.32
C SER A 22 -2.82 10.44 -1.27
N GLY A 23 -4.06 10.72 -0.86
CA GLY A 23 -4.80 9.84 0.06
C GLY A 23 -4.84 8.38 -0.41
N GLY A 24 -5.20 8.15 -1.68
CA GLY A 24 -5.20 6.80 -2.29
C GLY A 24 -3.83 6.15 -2.32
N LYS A 25 -2.76 6.88 -2.66
CA LYS A 25 -1.38 6.35 -2.65
C LYS A 25 -0.90 6.01 -1.24
N ARG A 26 -1.31 6.79 -0.22
CA ARG A 26 -1.06 6.43 1.18
C ARG A 26 -1.80 5.16 1.58
N GLN A 27 -3.04 4.96 1.11
CA GLN A 27 -3.77 3.71 1.32
C GLN A 27 -3.06 2.53 0.66
N GLN A 28 -2.60 2.66 -0.59
CA GLN A 28 -1.80 1.64 -1.27
C GLN A 28 -0.50 1.32 -0.52
N ALA A 29 0.20 2.34 -0.01
CA ALA A 29 1.40 2.15 0.82
C ALA A 29 1.09 1.35 2.09
N SER A 30 -0.01 1.65 2.79
CA SER A 30 -0.45 0.92 3.98
C SER A 30 -0.78 -0.54 3.67
N ILE A 31 -1.42 -0.82 2.53
CA ILE A 31 -1.68 -2.20 2.06
C ILE A 31 -0.35 -2.91 1.76
N ALA A 32 0.61 -2.23 1.11
CA ALA A 32 1.92 -2.81 0.83
C ALA A 32 2.65 -3.20 2.13
N ILE A 33 2.60 -2.34 3.15
CA ILE A 33 3.16 -2.62 4.47
C ILE A 33 2.47 -3.84 5.09
N ALA A 34 1.13 -3.88 5.09
CA ALA A 34 0.38 -5.00 5.64
C ALA A 34 0.73 -6.34 4.97
N LEU A 35 0.88 -6.34 3.64
CA LEU A 35 1.31 -7.53 2.87
C LEU A 35 2.73 -8.00 3.22
N THR A 36 3.57 -7.16 3.82
CA THR A 36 4.92 -7.55 4.26
C THR A 36 4.98 -8.13 5.66
N GLN A 37 3.89 -8.09 6.43
CA GLN A 37 3.88 -8.52 7.84
C GLN A 37 3.83 -10.05 8.04
N ASP A 38 3.89 -10.84 6.95
CA ASP A 38 3.80 -12.31 6.99
C ASP A 38 2.59 -12.82 7.81
N THR A 39 1.46 -12.14 7.65
CA THR A 39 0.23 -12.43 8.39
C THR A 39 -0.61 -13.45 7.63
N ASN A 40 -1.08 -14.51 8.32
CA ASN A 40 -1.94 -15.54 7.72
C ASN A 40 -3.29 -15.01 7.21
N ILE A 41 -3.82 -13.95 7.83
CA ILE A 41 -5.10 -13.34 7.46
C ILE A 41 -4.96 -11.82 7.55
N LEU A 42 -5.33 -11.13 6.47
CA LEU A 42 -5.42 -9.68 6.40
C LEU A 42 -6.87 -9.28 6.21
N LEU A 43 -7.41 -8.51 7.15
CA LEU A 43 -8.74 -7.89 7.05
C LEU A 43 -8.58 -6.43 6.66
N LEU A 44 -9.22 -6.05 5.57
CA LEU A 44 -9.26 -4.68 5.07
C LEU A 44 -10.71 -4.22 5.08
N ASP A 45 -11.00 -3.15 5.82
CA ASP A 45 -12.29 -2.50 5.79
C ASP A 45 -12.25 -1.41 4.71
N GLU A 46 -13.12 -1.55 3.69
CA GLU A 46 -13.23 -0.63 2.57
C GLU A 46 -11.88 -0.21 1.91
N PRO A 47 -11.05 -1.17 1.44
CA PRO A 47 -9.70 -0.89 0.92
C PRO A 47 -9.65 -0.07 -0.37
N THR A 48 -10.80 0.19 -0.99
CA THR A 48 -10.91 0.85 -2.29
C THR A 48 -11.52 2.24 -2.23
N THR A 49 -11.94 2.76 -1.07
CA THR A 49 -12.63 4.06 -0.95
C THR A 49 -11.84 5.25 -1.49
N PHE A 50 -10.51 5.14 -1.62
CA PHE A 50 -9.66 6.20 -2.17
C PHE A 50 -8.89 5.76 -3.43
N LEU A 51 -9.29 4.63 -4.04
CA LEU A 51 -8.73 4.07 -5.26
C LEU A 51 -9.70 4.30 -6.43
N ASP A 52 -9.91 5.56 -6.80
CA ASP A 52 -10.60 5.95 -8.04
C ASP A 52 -9.63 6.01 -9.23
#